data_AF-A0A9W9CA49-F1
#
_entry.id   AF-A0A9W9CA49-F1
#
_cell.length_a   1.000
_cell.length_b   1.000
_cell.length_c   1.000
_cell.angle_alpha   90.00
_cell.angle_beta   90.00
_cell.angle_gamma   90.00
#
_symmetry.space_group_name_H-M   'P 1'
#
loop_
_entity.id
_entity.type
_entity.pdbx_description
1 polymer ?
#
loop_
_entity_poly.entity_id
_entity_poly.type
_entity_poly.pdbx_seq_one_letter_code
_entity_poly.pdbx_strand_id
1 'polypeptide(L)'
;MKVVLAPTLAEELENAEEMYHELFPYCLCPPSVFFYIIRISNLRREASQALILEDDLTGLSQSATNLLSQLESFSVDDWAQPGSNNADWLAIGSAFKHAAAVYCIMSLQSLALLPNDAQTNQQLESHGDLLALHLKKVIGYQRTRRFASWPLTVAAVEAGYRGEARRKWVEDTCLEMARVLGTNCPLNLKAVMRKYWASGNPGWEECFYKPYAFMF
;
A
#
# COMPACT_ATOMS: atom_id res chain seq x y z
N MET A 1 4.46 -24.86 26.05
CA MET A 1 4.12 -24.08 24.84
C MET A 1 4.16 -22.62 25.25
N LYS A 2 5.20 -21.86 24.88
CA LYS A 2 5.24 -20.41 25.18
C LYS A 2 4.26 -19.74 24.22
N VAL A 3 3.19 -19.17 24.76
CA VAL A 3 2.37 -18.21 24.01
C VAL A 3 3.26 -17.01 23.78
N VAL A 4 3.79 -16.87 22.56
CA VAL A 4 4.41 -15.61 22.14
C VAL A 4 3.25 -14.64 22.00
N LEU A 5 3.10 -13.74 22.97
CA LEU A 5 2.15 -12.64 22.86
C LEU A 5 2.54 -11.85 21.61
N ALA A 6 1.55 -11.55 20.76
CA ALA A 6 1.78 -10.62 19.67
C ALA A 6 2.22 -9.27 20.27
N PRO A 7 3.27 -8.63 19.73
CA PRO A 7 3.73 -7.36 20.26
C PRO A 7 2.61 -6.31 20.18
N THR A 8 2.58 -5.42 21.16
CA THR A 8 1.63 -4.31 21.19
C THR A 8 1.94 -3.30 20.08
N LEU A 9 0.97 -2.49 19.64
CA LEU A 9 1.20 -1.46 18.62
C LEU A 9 2.35 -0.50 18.99
N ALA A 10 2.48 -0.18 20.29
CA ALA A 10 3.56 0.67 20.78
C ALA A 10 4.93 0.00 20.58
N GLU A 11 5.06 -1.28 20.97
CA GLU A 11 6.27 -2.07 20.75
C GLU A 11 6.56 -2.26 19.25
N GLU A 12 5.54 -2.45 18.42
CA GLU A 12 5.71 -2.57 16.97
C GLU A 12 6.18 -1.26 16.33
N LEU A 13 5.71 -0.11 16.80
CA LEU A 13 6.14 1.20 16.31
C LEU A 13 7.56 1.55 16.78
N GLU A 14 7.91 1.25 18.03
CA GLU A 14 9.28 1.44 18.56
C GLU A 14 10.28 0.56 17.80
N ASN A 15 9.96 -0.72 17.61
CA ASN A 15 10.76 -1.62 16.78
C ASN A 15 10.78 -1.17 15.30
N ALA A 16 9.71 -0.56 14.81
CA ALA A 16 9.63 -0.07 13.44
C ALA A 16 10.47 1.18 13.21
N GLU A 17 10.68 2.04 14.21
CA GLU A 17 11.62 3.17 14.12
C GLU A 17 13.05 2.66 13.95
N GLU A 18 13.49 1.72 14.79
CA GLU A 18 14.79 1.07 14.67
C GLU A 18 14.94 0.34 13.33
N MET A 19 13.94 -0.47 12.97
CA MET A 19 13.91 -1.21 11.71
C MET A 19 13.88 -0.28 10.49
N TYR A 20 13.20 0.87 10.56
CA TYR A 20 13.16 1.83 9.47
C TYR A 20 14.56 2.40 9.19
N HIS A 21 15.36 2.67 10.21
CA HIS A 21 16.75 3.10 10.02
C HIS A 21 17.60 2.05 9.30
N GLU A 22 17.35 0.76 9.54
CA GLU A 22 18.02 -0.35 8.84
C GLU A 22 17.48 -0.56 7.42
N LEU A 23 16.18 -0.33 7.19
CA LEU A 23 15.49 -0.52 5.92
C LEU A 23 15.58 0.68 4.97
N PHE A 24 15.81 1.90 5.48
CA PHE A 24 15.80 3.14 4.71
C PHE A 24 16.70 3.14 3.47
N PRO A 25 17.92 2.54 3.49
CA PRO A 25 18.74 2.42 2.28
C PRO A 25 18.08 1.58 1.18
N TYR A 26 17.12 0.73 1.54
CA TYR A 26 16.46 -0.25 0.69
C TYR A 26 14.97 0.08 0.43
N CYS A 27 14.40 1.06 1.12
CA CYS A 27 13.01 1.51 1.00
C CYS A 27 12.96 3.05 1.09
N LEU A 28 12.60 3.72 -0.01
CA LEU A 28 12.40 5.18 -0.06
C LEU A 28 11.00 5.62 0.39
N CYS A 29 10.36 4.84 1.26
CA CYS A 29 9.06 5.21 1.83
C CYS A 29 9.25 6.33 2.85
N PRO A 30 8.48 7.43 2.83
CA PRO A 30 8.49 8.41 3.91
C PRO A 30 8.22 7.75 5.28
N PRO A 31 8.95 8.09 6.36
CA PRO A 31 8.81 7.38 7.65
C PRO A 31 7.38 7.43 8.19
N SER A 32 6.74 8.59 8.13
CA SER A 32 5.35 8.75 8.57
C SER A 32 4.38 7.87 7.78
N VAL A 33 4.60 7.73 6.47
CA VAL A 33 3.79 6.83 5.61
C VAL A 33 4.04 5.38 5.96
N PHE A 34 5.28 5.00 6.26
CA PHE A 34 5.60 3.66 6.74
C PHE A 34 4.86 3.33 8.05
N PHE A 35 4.83 4.25 9.00
CA PHE A 35 4.06 4.07 10.24
C PHE A 35 2.55 3.99 10.00
N TYR A 36 2.00 4.73 9.03
CA TYR A 36 0.61 4.55 8.63
C TYR A 36 0.33 3.15 8.08
N ILE A 37 1.22 2.58 7.26
CA ILE A 37 1.09 1.20 6.75
C ILE A 37 1.05 0.18 7.89
N ILE A 38 1.90 0.35 8.90
CA ILE A 38 1.92 -0.51 10.10
C ILE A 38 0.62 -0.36 10.88
N ARG A 39 0.18 0.87 11.15
CA ARG A 39 -1.08 1.15 11.86
C ARG A 39 -2.29 0.57 11.14
N ILE A 40 -2.37 0.68 9.80
CA ILE A 40 -3.43 0.05 9.00
C ILE A 40 -3.40 -1.46 9.22
N SER A 41 -2.22 -2.08 9.13
CA SER A 41 -2.08 -3.53 9.26
C SER A 41 -2.45 -4.04 10.65
N ASN A 42 -2.13 -3.28 11.69
CA ASN A 42 -2.54 -3.57 13.07
C ASN A 42 -4.04 -3.39 13.28
N LEU A 43 -4.62 -2.33 12.73
CA LEU A 43 -6.06 -2.13 12.80
C LEU A 43 -6.83 -3.26 12.11
N ARG A 44 -6.30 -3.78 10.99
CA ARG A 44 -6.85 -4.99 10.35
C ARG A 44 -6.78 -6.22 11.24
N ARG A 45 -5.66 -6.41 11.95
CA ARG A 45 -5.48 -7.52 12.89
C ARG A 45 -6.48 -7.42 14.05
N GLU A 46 -6.62 -6.24 14.64
CA GLU A 46 -7.57 -5.96 15.73
C GLU A 46 -9.01 -6.18 15.26
N ALA A 47 -9.38 -5.65 14.09
CA ALA A 47 -10.72 -5.85 13.53
C ALA A 47 -11.02 -7.32 13.22
N SER A 48 -10.05 -8.06 12.69
CA SER A 48 -10.21 -9.50 12.46
C SER A 48 -10.45 -10.26 13.76
N GLN A 49 -9.79 -9.88 14.85
CA GLN A 49 -10.01 -10.48 16.16
C GLN A 49 -11.38 -10.10 16.73
N ALA A 50 -11.75 -8.83 16.68
CA ALA A 50 -13.05 -8.34 17.13
C ALA A 50 -14.20 -9.02 16.37
N LEU A 51 -14.08 -9.21 15.06
CA LEU A 51 -15.06 -9.94 14.24
C LEU A 51 -15.24 -11.41 14.67
N ILE A 52 -14.16 -12.08 15.10
CA ILE A 52 -14.23 -13.46 15.61
C ILE A 52 -14.91 -13.51 16.98
N LEU A 53 -14.70 -12.48 17.80
CA LEU A 53 -15.25 -12.37 19.15
C LEU A 53 -16.65 -11.73 19.18
N GLU A 54 -17.16 -11.29 18.03
CA GLU A 54 -18.42 -10.55 17.87
C GLU A 54 -18.45 -9.23 18.68
N ASP A 55 -17.29 -8.58 18.82
CA ASP A 55 -17.11 -7.31 19.54
C ASP A 55 -17.57 -6.10 18.71
N ASP A 56 -17.84 -4.98 19.39
CA ASP A 56 -18.17 -3.71 18.74
C ASP A 56 -16.97 -3.12 17.98
N LEU A 57 -17.17 -2.84 16.69
CA LEU A 57 -16.16 -2.27 15.79
C LEU A 57 -16.15 -0.74 15.78
N THR A 58 -17.09 -0.06 16.46
CA THR A 58 -17.28 1.40 16.36
C THR A 58 -15.98 2.17 16.65
N GLY A 59 -15.23 1.79 17.68
CA GLY A 59 -13.94 2.40 18.01
C GLY A 59 -12.86 2.18 16.94
N LEU A 60 -12.86 1.01 16.31
CA LEU A 60 -11.93 0.67 15.23
C LEU A 60 -12.29 1.43 13.94
N SER A 61 -13.57 1.58 13.62
CA SER A 61 -14.05 2.35 12.47
C SER A 61 -13.73 3.85 12.60
N GLN A 62 -13.84 4.41 13.80
CA GLN A 62 -13.41 5.79 14.07
C GLN A 62 -11.88 5.93 13.88
N SER A 63 -11.12 4.95 14.35
CA SER A 63 -9.66 4.91 14.18
C SER A 63 -9.27 4.80 12.70
N ALA A 64 -9.98 4.00 11.91
CA ALA A 64 -9.79 3.88 10.46
C ALA A 64 -10.00 5.23 9.75
N THR A 65 -11.09 5.92 10.07
CA THR A 65 -11.42 7.23 9.49
C THR A 65 -10.36 8.27 9.84
N ASN A 66 -9.94 8.30 11.10
CA ASN A 66 -8.88 9.20 11.55
C ASN A 66 -7.55 8.93 10.84
N LEU A 67 -7.21 7.64 10.64
CA LEU A 67 -5.98 7.23 9.98
C LEU A 67 -5.95 7.65 8.51
N LEU A 68 -7.07 7.48 7.79
CA LEU A 68 -7.21 7.96 6.42
C LEU A 68 -7.05 9.48 6.34
N SER A 69 -7.69 10.24 7.22
CA SER A 69 -7.58 11.71 7.27
C SER A 69 -6.15 12.19 7.58
N GLN A 70 -5.45 11.52 8.51
CA GLN A 70 -4.04 11.79 8.82
C GLN A 70 -3.14 11.52 7.62
N LEU A 71 -3.40 10.45 6.88
CA LEU A 71 -2.66 10.13 5.67
C LEU A 71 -2.93 11.12 4.54
N GLU A 72 -4.17 11.59 4.37
CA GLU A 72 -4.53 12.61 3.39
C GLU A 72 -3.85 13.95 3.67
N SER A 73 -3.74 14.33 4.94
CA SER A 73 -3.09 15.57 5.38
C SER A 73 -1.55 15.52 5.37
N PHE A 74 -0.95 14.34 5.21
CA PHE A 74 0.51 14.20 5.09
C PHE A 74 1.05 15.01 3.90
N SER A 75 1.98 15.94 4.18
CA SER A 75 2.68 16.73 3.16
C SER A 75 3.90 15.96 2.64
N VAL A 76 3.90 15.64 1.35
CA VAL A 76 5.06 15.02 0.70
C VAL A 76 6.19 16.04 0.56
N ASP A 77 5.85 17.32 0.35
CA ASP A 77 6.81 18.41 0.21
C ASP A 77 7.64 18.60 1.49
N ASP A 78 7.05 18.40 2.67
CA ASP A 78 7.75 18.51 3.95
C ASP A 78 8.79 17.40 4.13
N TRP A 79 8.57 16.24 3.51
CA TRP A 79 9.49 15.11 3.53
C TRP A 79 10.54 15.18 2.40
N ALA A 80 10.15 15.66 1.22
CA ALA A 80 11.00 15.69 0.05
C ALA A 80 12.18 16.66 0.25
N GLN A 81 13.40 16.17 0.04
CA GLN A 81 14.58 17.02 0.21
C GLN A 81 14.73 17.99 -0.97
N PRO A 82 14.89 19.30 -0.72
CA PRO A 82 15.15 20.26 -1.78
C PRO A 82 16.49 19.98 -2.46
N GLY A 83 16.59 20.27 -3.75
CA GLY A 83 17.82 20.08 -4.52
C GLY A 83 17.58 19.50 -5.92
N SER A 84 18.65 19.03 -6.56
CA SER A 84 18.63 18.58 -7.95
C SER A 84 17.73 17.37 -8.20
N ASN A 85 17.43 16.57 -7.17
CA ASN A 85 16.60 15.36 -7.26
C ASN A 85 15.22 15.55 -6.62
N ASN A 86 14.79 16.79 -6.35
CA ASN A 86 13.51 17.06 -5.69
C ASN A 86 12.33 16.39 -6.42
N ALA A 87 12.32 16.41 -7.75
CA ALA A 87 11.27 15.76 -8.54
C ALA A 87 11.18 14.24 -8.32
N ASP A 88 12.32 13.56 -8.15
CA ASP A 88 12.40 12.13 -7.85
C ASP A 88 11.79 11.85 -6.48
N TRP A 89 12.17 12.65 -5.47
CA TRP A 89 11.67 12.55 -4.09
C TRP A 89 10.16 12.79 -4.04
N LEU A 90 9.67 13.88 -4.61
CA LEU A 90 8.24 14.17 -4.67
C LEU A 90 7.45 13.05 -5.36
N ALA A 91 7.99 12.48 -6.45
CA ALA A 91 7.33 11.39 -7.16
C ALA A 91 7.21 10.12 -6.30
N ILE A 92 8.30 9.66 -5.67
CA ILE A 92 8.27 8.44 -4.87
C ILE A 92 7.46 8.64 -3.58
N GLY A 93 7.60 9.77 -2.91
CA GLY A 93 6.82 10.09 -1.70
C GLY A 93 5.33 10.15 -1.99
N SER A 94 4.93 10.77 -3.11
CA SER A 94 3.53 10.81 -3.54
C SER A 94 3.00 9.42 -3.91
N ALA A 95 3.82 8.60 -4.58
CA ALA A 95 3.44 7.22 -4.88
C ALA A 95 3.18 6.42 -3.59
N PHE A 96 4.04 6.53 -2.59
CA PHE A 96 3.83 5.88 -1.29
C PHE A 96 2.61 6.41 -0.54
N LYS A 97 2.41 7.74 -0.50
CA LYS A 97 1.24 8.36 0.13
C LYS A 97 -0.06 7.80 -0.46
N HIS A 98 -0.19 7.84 -1.79
CA HIS A 98 -1.40 7.38 -2.46
C HIS A 98 -1.56 5.87 -2.42
N ALA A 99 -0.48 5.10 -2.48
CA ALA A 99 -0.54 3.66 -2.24
C ALA A 99 -1.02 3.33 -0.82
N ALA A 100 -0.54 4.03 0.20
CA ALA A 100 -1.04 3.85 1.56
C ALA A 100 -2.53 4.20 1.68
N ALA A 101 -3.03 5.19 0.95
CA ALA A 101 -4.43 5.58 1.01
C ALA A 101 -5.33 4.55 0.32
N VAL A 102 -4.91 4.08 -0.86
CA VAL A 102 -5.58 2.98 -1.57
C VAL A 102 -5.59 1.72 -0.72
N TYR A 103 -4.45 1.37 -0.10
CA TYR A 103 -4.35 0.25 0.83
C TYR A 103 -5.30 0.40 2.02
N CYS A 104 -5.28 1.57 2.68
CA CYS A 104 -6.16 1.90 3.80
C CYS A 104 -7.63 1.66 3.42
N ILE A 105 -8.09 2.25 2.32
CA ILE A 105 -9.49 2.16 1.90
C ILE A 105 -9.86 0.72 1.57
N MET A 106 -9.15 0.06 0.65
CA MET A 106 -9.53 -1.28 0.20
C MET A 106 -9.46 -2.33 1.30
N SER A 107 -8.45 -2.26 2.17
CA SER A 107 -8.21 -3.27 3.19
C SER A 107 -9.04 -3.08 4.46
N LEU A 108 -9.53 -1.86 4.72
CA LEU A 108 -10.43 -1.59 5.84
C LEU A 108 -11.90 -1.66 5.43
N GLN A 109 -12.25 -1.37 4.17
CA GLN A 109 -13.58 -1.67 3.62
C GLN A 109 -13.87 -3.17 3.60
N SER A 110 -12.89 -4.03 3.34
CA SER A 110 -13.07 -5.49 3.38
C SER A 110 -13.38 -6.03 4.78
N LEU A 111 -13.11 -5.26 5.83
CA LEU A 111 -13.42 -5.57 7.22
C LEU A 111 -14.58 -4.71 7.78
N ALA A 112 -15.30 -3.99 6.91
CA ALA A 112 -16.38 -3.07 7.27
C ALA A 112 -15.99 -1.94 8.25
N LEU A 113 -14.69 -1.61 8.36
CA LEU A 113 -14.21 -0.50 9.19
C LEU A 113 -14.32 0.85 8.49
N LEU A 114 -14.28 0.86 7.16
CA LEU A 114 -14.59 2.03 6.35
C LEU A 114 -15.87 1.75 5.53
N PRO A 115 -16.72 2.76 5.32
CA PRO A 115 -17.95 2.59 4.57
C PRO A 115 -17.64 2.28 3.09
N ASN A 116 -18.45 1.40 2.50
CA ASN A 116 -18.43 1.13 1.06
C ASN A 116 -19.53 1.96 0.37
N ASP A 117 -19.38 3.27 0.45
CA ASP A 117 -20.31 4.25 -0.13
C ASP A 117 -19.68 5.01 -1.32
N ALA A 118 -20.49 5.81 -2.00
CA ALA A 118 -20.04 6.56 -3.18
C ALA A 118 -18.89 7.53 -2.87
N GLN A 119 -18.89 8.14 -1.68
CA GLN A 119 -17.86 9.11 -1.28
C GLN A 119 -16.50 8.42 -1.11
N THR A 120 -16.47 7.34 -0.34
CA THR A 120 -15.22 6.60 -0.06
C THR A 120 -14.70 5.94 -1.33
N ASN A 121 -15.58 5.45 -2.18
CA ASN A 121 -15.21 4.88 -3.48
C ASN A 121 -14.66 5.94 -4.44
N GLN A 122 -15.17 7.18 -4.39
CA GLN A 122 -14.59 8.29 -5.14
C GLN A 122 -13.18 8.69 -4.63
N GLN A 123 -12.95 8.63 -3.31
CA GLN A 123 -11.62 8.83 -2.74
C GLN A 123 -10.65 7.74 -3.17
N LEU A 124 -11.07 6.47 -3.12
CA LEU A 124 -10.30 5.35 -3.66
C LEU A 124 -9.95 5.58 -5.12
N GLU A 125 -10.93 6.00 -5.92
CA GLU A 125 -10.72 6.27 -7.34
C GLU A 125 -9.67 7.35 -7.57
N SER A 126 -9.81 8.47 -6.86
CA SER A 126 -8.92 9.63 -6.96
C SER A 126 -7.48 9.27 -6.54
N HIS A 127 -7.32 8.54 -5.44
CA HIS A 127 -6.02 8.07 -4.99
C HIS A 127 -5.41 7.03 -5.94
N GLY A 128 -6.22 6.14 -6.52
CA GLY A 128 -5.77 5.19 -7.54
C GLY A 128 -5.22 5.86 -8.79
N ASP A 129 -5.86 6.93 -9.26
CA ASP A 129 -5.38 7.72 -10.41
C ASP A 129 -4.09 8.48 -10.10
N LEU A 130 -4.01 9.12 -8.93
CA LEU A 130 -2.80 9.81 -8.49
C LEU A 130 -1.65 8.81 -8.29
N LEU A 131 -1.92 7.65 -7.69
CA LEU A 131 -0.94 6.58 -7.55
C LEU A 131 -0.37 6.15 -8.91
N ALA A 132 -1.23 5.89 -9.90
CA ALA A 132 -0.78 5.50 -11.23
C ALA A 132 0.03 6.61 -11.92
N LEU A 133 -0.38 7.88 -11.76
CA LEU A 133 0.34 9.04 -12.28
C LEU A 133 1.75 9.15 -11.71
N HIS A 134 1.89 9.05 -10.39
CA HIS A 134 3.18 9.17 -9.71
C HIS A 134 4.06 7.94 -9.94
N LEU A 135 3.49 6.74 -9.95
CA LEU A 135 4.21 5.51 -10.30
C LEU A 135 4.86 5.60 -11.68
N LYS A 136 4.15 6.10 -12.70
CA LYS A 136 4.74 6.29 -14.04
C LYS A 136 6.00 7.17 -14.01
N LYS A 137 5.99 8.23 -13.20
CA LYS A 137 7.18 9.10 -13.00
C LYS A 137 8.30 8.33 -12.29
N VAL A 138 7.98 7.64 -11.19
CA VAL A 138 8.93 6.85 -10.41
C VAL A 138 9.66 5.82 -11.26
N ILE A 139 8.93 5.10 -12.12
CA ILE A 139 9.48 4.07 -13.02
C ILE A 139 10.39 4.69 -14.08
N GLY A 140 10.04 5.88 -14.59
CA GLY A 140 10.85 6.63 -15.54
C GLY A 140 12.18 7.13 -14.96
N TYR A 141 12.25 7.36 -13.64
CA TYR A 141 13.46 7.82 -12.97
C TYR A 141 14.35 6.66 -12.55
N GLN A 142 15.59 6.63 -13.07
CA GLN A 142 16.55 5.56 -12.81
C GLN A 142 16.84 5.34 -11.31
N ARG A 143 16.83 6.43 -10.52
CA ARG A 143 17.15 6.42 -9.09
C ARG A 143 16.04 5.79 -8.25
N THR A 144 14.78 6.06 -8.58
CA THR A 144 13.63 5.70 -7.73
C THR A 144 12.91 4.43 -8.16
N ARG A 145 13.05 4.00 -9.42
CA ARG A 145 12.29 2.86 -9.97
C ARG A 145 12.38 1.58 -9.14
N ARG A 146 13.55 1.28 -8.56
CA ARG A 146 13.76 0.11 -7.67
C ARG A 146 13.05 0.17 -6.32
N PHE A 147 12.38 1.27 -6.00
CA PHE A 147 11.62 1.41 -4.75
C PHE A 147 10.11 1.39 -5.00
N ALA A 148 9.69 1.09 -6.24
CA ALA A 148 8.29 1.09 -6.65
C ALA A 148 7.55 -0.21 -6.32
N SER A 149 8.22 -1.23 -5.76
CA SER A 149 7.66 -2.58 -5.57
C SER A 149 6.35 -2.59 -4.78
N TRP A 150 6.33 -1.95 -3.60
CA TRP A 150 5.13 -1.89 -2.78
C TRP A 150 4.03 -1.00 -3.39
N PRO A 151 4.29 0.25 -3.83
CA PRO A 151 3.27 1.04 -4.52
C PRO A 151 2.71 0.37 -5.78
N LEU A 152 3.54 -0.32 -6.56
CA LEU A 152 3.10 -1.08 -7.75
C LEU A 152 2.22 -2.26 -7.38
N THR A 153 2.53 -2.95 -6.28
CA THR A 153 1.68 -4.04 -5.75
C THR A 153 0.29 -3.53 -5.39
N VAL A 154 0.21 -2.39 -4.69
CA VAL A 154 -1.08 -1.77 -4.34
C VAL A 154 -1.85 -1.34 -5.59
N ALA A 155 -1.19 -0.70 -6.55
CA ALA A 155 -1.79 -0.32 -7.83
C ALA A 155 -2.31 -1.54 -8.63
N ALA A 156 -1.64 -2.68 -8.51
CA ALA A 156 -2.05 -3.93 -9.14
C ALA A 156 -3.34 -4.50 -8.54
N VAL A 157 -3.52 -4.39 -7.23
CA VAL A 157 -4.76 -4.83 -6.56
C VAL A 157 -5.91 -3.88 -6.92
N GLU A 158 -5.65 -2.57 -6.90
CA GLU A 158 -6.60 -1.52 -7.30
C GLU A 158 -7.10 -1.71 -8.74
N ALA A 159 -6.23 -2.17 -9.65
CA ALA A 159 -6.59 -2.47 -11.03
C ALA A 159 -7.70 -3.52 -11.17
N GLY A 160 -7.95 -4.33 -10.13
CA GLY A 160 -9.10 -5.23 -10.04
C GLY A 160 -10.45 -4.50 -10.13
N TYR A 161 -10.55 -3.33 -9.50
CA TYR A 161 -11.76 -2.49 -9.45
C TYR A 161 -11.97 -1.62 -10.71
N ARG A 162 -10.97 -1.58 -11.59
CA ARG A 162 -10.97 -0.69 -12.75
C ARG A 162 -11.41 -1.42 -14.01
N GLY A 163 -10.45 -1.77 -14.84
CA GLY A 163 -10.70 -2.38 -16.14
C GLY A 163 -9.42 -2.80 -16.83
N GLU A 164 -9.58 -3.36 -18.02
CA GLU A 164 -8.49 -3.99 -18.76
C GLU A 164 -7.30 -3.05 -19.04
N ALA A 165 -7.56 -1.77 -19.32
CA ALA A 165 -6.51 -0.78 -19.57
C ALA A 165 -5.57 -0.60 -18.36
N ARG A 166 -6.12 -0.48 -17.14
CA ARG A 166 -5.32 -0.35 -15.91
C ARG A 166 -4.54 -1.64 -15.63
N ARG A 167 -5.19 -2.79 -15.77
CA ARG A 167 -4.56 -4.11 -15.60
C ARG A 167 -3.40 -4.31 -16.57
N LYS A 168 -3.60 -3.99 -17.85
CA LYS A 168 -2.56 -4.04 -18.87
C LYS A 168 -1.37 -3.14 -18.54
N TRP A 169 -1.62 -1.91 -18.10
CA TRP A 169 -0.53 -1.00 -17.68
C TRP A 169 0.31 -1.59 -16.55
N VAL A 170 -0.32 -2.22 -15.55
CA VAL A 170 0.40 -2.92 -14.46
C VAL A 170 1.23 -4.08 -15.02
N GLU A 171 0.68 -4.89 -15.92
CA GLU A 171 1.43 -5.99 -16.52
C GLU A 171 2.66 -5.53 -17.31
N ASP A 172 2.50 -4.48 -18.11
CA ASP A 172 3.56 -3.90 -18.92
C ASP A 172 4.65 -3.31 -18.00
N THR A 173 4.25 -2.64 -16.92
CA THR A 173 5.16 -2.11 -15.89
C THR A 173 5.94 -3.24 -15.19
N CYS A 174 5.28 -4.34 -14.82
CA CYS A 174 5.94 -5.50 -14.22
C CYS A 174 6.97 -6.13 -15.18
N LEU A 175 6.66 -6.22 -16.48
CA LEU A 175 7.60 -6.72 -17.49
C LEU A 175 8.82 -5.81 -17.64
N GLU A 176 8.60 -4.50 -17.66
CA GLU A 176 9.68 -3.50 -17.70
C GLU A 176 10.58 -3.62 -16.47
N MET A 177 9.98 -3.66 -15.28
CA MET A 177 10.72 -3.77 -14.02
C MET A 177 11.54 -5.07 -13.92
N ALA A 178 11.00 -6.20 -14.38
CA ALA A 178 11.74 -7.45 -14.43
C ALA A 178 12.99 -7.34 -15.33
N ARG A 179 12.88 -6.66 -16.48
CA ARG A 179 14.03 -6.43 -17.38
C ARG A 179 15.05 -5.48 -16.77
N VAL A 180 14.59 -4.40 -16.16
CA VAL A 180 15.43 -3.35 -15.58
C VAL A 180 16.21 -3.85 -14.36
N LEU A 181 15.56 -4.62 -13.50
CA LEU A 181 16.16 -5.09 -12.25
C LEU A 181 16.86 -6.43 -12.40
N GLY A 182 16.59 -7.17 -13.48
CA GLY A 182 17.14 -8.51 -13.69
C GLY A 182 16.62 -9.55 -12.70
N THR A 183 15.45 -9.31 -12.09
CA THR A 183 14.82 -10.22 -11.12
C THR A 183 13.49 -10.75 -11.62
N ASN A 184 13.09 -11.93 -11.15
CA ASN A 184 11.79 -12.54 -11.50
C ASN A 184 10.63 -12.03 -10.61
N CYS A 185 10.91 -11.27 -9.55
CA CYS A 185 9.90 -10.88 -8.57
C CYS A 185 8.74 -10.07 -9.18
N PRO A 186 8.95 -9.10 -10.09
CA PRO A 186 7.86 -8.42 -10.80
C PRO A 186 7.02 -9.37 -11.66
N LEU A 187 7.61 -10.44 -12.20
CA LEU A 187 6.88 -11.46 -12.97
C LEU A 187 6.00 -12.32 -12.06
N ASN A 188 6.45 -12.61 -10.84
CA ASN A 188 5.65 -13.29 -9.83
C ASN A 188 4.45 -12.42 -9.41
N LEU A 189 4.67 -11.12 -9.17
CA LEU A 189 3.59 -10.16 -8.92
C LEU A 189 2.57 -10.21 -10.06
N LYS A 190 3.02 -10.05 -11.31
CA LYS A 190 2.16 -10.15 -12.49
C LYS A 190 1.35 -11.45 -12.55
N ALA A 191 1.98 -12.59 -12.26
CA ALA A 191 1.29 -13.89 -12.31
C ALA A 191 0.21 -14.02 -11.22
N VAL A 192 0.45 -13.50 -10.01
CA VAL A 192 -0.54 -13.45 -8.94
C VAL A 192 -1.71 -12.54 -9.33
N MET A 193 -1.41 -11.35 -9.85
CA MET A 193 -2.41 -10.36 -10.21
C MET A 193 -3.31 -10.83 -11.35
N ARG A 194 -2.79 -11.56 -12.34
CA ARG A 194 -3.60 -12.20 -13.39
C ARG A 194 -4.62 -13.18 -12.84
N LYS A 195 -4.23 -14.01 -11.85
CA LYS A 195 -5.14 -14.97 -11.22
C LYS A 195 -6.23 -14.25 -10.44
N TYR A 196 -5.86 -13.21 -9.69
CA TYR A 196 -6.80 -12.35 -8.98
C TYR A 196 -7.78 -11.69 -9.95
N TRP A 197 -7.32 -11.02 -11.01
CA TRP A 197 -8.22 -10.35 -11.96
C TRP A 197 -9.14 -11.32 -12.72
N ALA A 198 -8.70 -12.56 -12.93
CA ALA A 198 -9.51 -13.61 -13.56
C ALA A 198 -10.61 -14.17 -12.65
N SER A 199 -10.53 -13.97 -11.32
CA SER A 199 -11.60 -14.39 -10.40
C SER A 199 -12.87 -13.56 -10.59
N GLY A 200 -12.75 -12.34 -11.13
CA GLY A 200 -13.85 -11.40 -11.31
C GLY A 200 -14.32 -10.71 -10.02
N ASN A 201 -13.76 -11.07 -8.86
CA ASN A 201 -14.14 -10.54 -7.56
C ASN A 201 -13.07 -9.57 -7.06
N PRO A 202 -13.30 -8.24 -7.13
CA PRO A 202 -12.35 -7.28 -6.62
C PRO A 202 -12.38 -7.25 -5.08
N GLY A 203 -11.22 -7.17 -4.47
CA GLY A 203 -11.10 -7.27 -3.01
C GLY A 203 -9.65 -7.33 -2.57
N TRP A 204 -9.30 -6.63 -1.48
CA TRP A 204 -7.98 -6.79 -0.88
C TRP A 204 -7.77 -8.24 -0.42
N GLU A 205 -8.76 -8.80 0.29
CA GLU A 205 -8.71 -10.19 0.78
C GLU A 205 -8.82 -11.22 -0.36
N GLU A 206 -9.57 -10.91 -1.42
CA GLU A 206 -9.68 -11.74 -2.63
C GLU A 206 -8.35 -11.87 -3.38
N CYS A 207 -7.51 -10.83 -3.32
CA CYS A 207 -6.18 -10.86 -3.92
C CYS A 207 -5.17 -11.65 -3.06
N PHE A 208 -5.24 -11.52 -1.73
CA PHE A 208 -4.23 -12.03 -0.80
C PHE A 208 -4.75 -13.08 0.17
N TYR A 209 -5.19 -14.23 -0.37
CA TYR A 209 -5.59 -15.40 0.42
C TYR A 209 -4.44 -16.11 1.18
N LYS A 210 -3.19 -15.72 0.90
CA LYS A 210 -1.98 -16.22 1.57
C LYS A 210 -0.92 -15.11 1.62
N PRO A 211 0.09 -15.18 2.51
CA PRO A 211 1.12 -14.16 2.56
C PRO A 211 1.97 -14.18 1.28
N TYR A 212 2.20 -12.99 0.72
CA TYR A 212 3.10 -12.74 -0.39
C TYR A 212 4.09 -11.65 -0.01
N ALA A 213 5.35 -11.83 -0.39
CA ALA A 213 6.38 -10.81 -0.28
C ALA A 213 6.94 -10.50 -1.68
N PHE A 214 6.65 -9.30 -2.18
CA PHE A 214 7.22 -8.80 -3.43
C PHE A 214 8.26 -7.74 -3.10
N MET A 215 9.54 -8.10 -3.19
CA MET A 215 10.67 -7.20 -2.97
C MET A 215 11.58 -7.22 -4.19
N PHE A 216 11.76 -6.04 -4.81
CA PHE A 216 12.60 -5.83 -5.99
C PHE A 216 12.91 -4.35 -6.17
#